data_AF-V4JJI2-F1
#
_entry.id   AF-V4JJI2-F1
#
_cell.length_a   1.000
_cell.length_b   1.000
_cell.length_c   1.000
_cell.angle_alpha   90.00
_cell.angle_beta   90.00
_cell.angle_gamma   90.00
#
_symmetry.space_group_name_H-M   'P 1'
#
loop_
_entity.id
_entity.type
_entity.pdbx_description
1 polymer ?
#
loop_
_entity_poly.entity_id
_entity_poly.type
_entity_poly.pdbx_seq_one_letter_code
_entity_poly.pdbx_strand_id
1 'polypeptide(L)'
;MTEPWFDANIYGWIPGTLLGVIGGGIGGPLIGICAGRGKLKGLVLGFVFTILATCAILLGAGLYALVSGQPYGVWYGLGFAGLLGLIIFGGLTPIILSRYREAELRKSLAEDLMAP
;
A
#
# COMPACT_ATOMS: atom_id res chain seq x y z
N MET A 1 -11.06 -13.40 30.10
CA MET A 1 -10.97 -12.99 28.69
C MET A 1 -11.25 -11.50 28.64
N THR A 2 -10.37 -10.70 28.05
CA THR A 2 -10.59 -9.27 27.84
C THR A 2 -11.72 -9.08 26.85
N GLU A 3 -12.57 -8.08 27.07
CA GLU A 3 -13.62 -7.73 26.11
C GLU A 3 -12.99 -7.40 24.75
N PRO A 4 -13.56 -7.93 23.64
CA PRO A 4 -13.10 -7.59 22.31
C PRO A 4 -13.25 -6.09 22.07
N TRP A 5 -12.23 -5.43 21.51
CA TRP A 5 -12.34 -4.01 21.13
C TRP A 5 -13.44 -3.74 20.11
N PHE A 6 -13.72 -4.70 19.23
CA PHE A 6 -14.80 -4.67 18.27
C PHE A 6 -15.28 -6.08 17.95
N ASP A 7 -16.48 -6.19 17.39
CA ASP A 7 -17.00 -7.45 16.89
C ASP A 7 -16.27 -7.84 15.59
N ALA A 8 -15.40 -8.84 15.69
CA ALA A 8 -14.60 -9.31 14.58
C ALA A 8 -15.44 -9.95 13.45
N ASN A 9 -16.64 -10.49 13.75
CA ASN A 9 -17.51 -11.07 12.73
C ASN A 9 -18.14 -9.99 11.85
N ILE A 10 -18.43 -8.83 12.43
CA ILE A 10 -19.05 -7.71 11.72
C ILE A 10 -18.00 -6.82 11.04
N TYR A 11 -16.88 -6.54 11.71
CA TYR A 11 -15.93 -5.50 11.28
C TYR A 11 -14.58 -6.01 10.78
N GLY A 12 -14.26 -7.30 10.99
CA GLY A 12 -12.94 -7.85 10.68
C GLY A 12 -12.55 -7.81 9.19
N TRP A 13 -13.53 -7.73 8.28
CA TRP A 13 -13.30 -7.65 6.84
C TRP A 13 -12.90 -6.24 6.36
N ILE A 14 -13.26 -5.19 7.12
CA ILE A 14 -13.13 -3.79 6.68
C ILE A 14 -11.69 -3.41 6.34
N PRO A 15 -10.67 -3.67 7.20
CA PRO A 15 -9.30 -3.26 6.90
C PRO A 15 -8.77 -3.88 5.61
N GLY A 16 -9.01 -5.18 5.41
CA GLY A 16 -8.57 -5.91 4.22
C GLY A 16 -9.28 -5.43 2.95
N THR A 17 -10.60 -5.25 2.99
CA THR A 17 -11.37 -4.79 1.83
C THR A 17 -11.04 -3.36 1.45
N LEU A 18 -10.89 -2.45 2.42
CA LEU A 18 -10.50 -1.07 2.12
C LEU A 18 -9.11 -1.01 1.49
N LEU A 19 -8.13 -1.75 2.03
CA LEU A 19 -6.80 -1.84 1.43
C LEU A 19 -6.84 -2.44 0.02
N GLY A 20 -7.65 -3.47 -0.20
CA GLY A 20 -7.81 -4.11 -1.51
C GLY A 20 -8.45 -3.19 -2.55
N VAL A 21 -9.54 -2.51 -2.20
CA VAL A 21 -10.27 -1.62 -3.13
C VAL A 21 -9.49 -0.34 -3.39
N ILE A 22 -9.00 0.33 -2.34
CA ILE A 22 -8.30 1.60 -2.47
C ILE A 22 -6.90 1.37 -3.03
N GLY A 23 -6.12 0.49 -2.40
CA GLY A 23 -4.74 0.26 -2.81
C GLY A 23 -4.59 -0.55 -4.10
N GLY A 24 -5.38 -1.61 -4.25
CA GLY A 24 -5.36 -2.46 -5.44
C GLY A 24 -6.24 -1.92 -6.57
N GLY A 25 -7.53 -1.72 -6.29
CA GLY A 25 -8.54 -1.39 -7.30
C GLY A 25 -8.40 0.02 -7.89
N ILE A 26 -8.12 1.03 -7.06
CA ILE A 26 -7.94 2.43 -7.51
C ILE A 26 -6.45 2.75 -7.70
N GLY A 27 -5.65 2.38 -6.71
CA GLY A 27 -4.21 2.61 -6.71
C GLY A 27 -3.48 1.93 -7.86
N GLY A 28 -3.79 0.65 -8.13
CA GLY A 28 -3.15 -0.13 -9.20
C GLY A 28 -3.27 0.52 -10.59
N PRO A 29 -4.48 0.84 -11.08
CA PRO A 29 -4.67 1.54 -12.35
C PRO A 29 -4.02 2.92 -12.39
N LEU A 30 -4.11 3.70 -11.30
CA LEU A 30 -3.45 5.00 -11.21
C LEU A 30 -1.92 4.87 -11.35
N ILE A 31 -1.32 3.91 -10.64
CA ILE A 31 0.10 3.59 -10.75
C ILE A 31 0.44 3.17 -12.18
N GLY A 32 -0.30 2.24 -12.77
CA GLY A 32 -0.02 1.71 -14.11
C GLY A 32 -0.05 2.80 -15.20
N ILE A 33 -1.08 3.65 -15.17
CA ILE A 33 -1.26 4.73 -16.17
C ILE A 33 -0.22 5.85 -15.95
N CYS A 34 -0.03 6.30 -14.71
CA CYS A 34 0.83 7.44 -14.42
C CYS A 34 2.32 7.09 -14.51
N ALA A 35 2.72 5.92 -14.00
CA ALA A 35 4.11 5.46 -14.06
C ALA A 35 4.56 5.24 -15.50
N GLY A 36 3.70 4.66 -16.36
CA GLY A 36 4.00 4.46 -17.78
C GLY A 36 4.25 5.76 -18.55
N ARG A 37 3.59 6.85 -18.13
CA ARG A 37 3.72 8.20 -18.74
C ARG A 37 4.79 9.07 -18.08
N GLY A 38 5.42 8.61 -16.99
CA GLY A 38 6.38 9.39 -16.20
C GLY A 38 5.80 10.72 -15.70
N LYS A 39 4.50 10.73 -15.35
CA LYS A 39 3.78 11.90 -14.84
C LYS A 39 3.34 11.64 -13.39
N LEU A 40 3.16 12.70 -12.60
CA LEU A 40 2.61 12.63 -11.24
C LEU A 40 3.38 11.70 -10.27
N LYS A 41 4.70 11.58 -10.45
CA LYS A 41 5.60 10.77 -9.60
C LYS A 41 5.39 11.03 -8.11
N GLY A 42 5.30 12.30 -7.70
CA GLY A 42 5.08 12.69 -6.31
C GLY A 42 3.74 12.21 -5.75
N LEU A 43 2.65 12.34 -6.52
CA LEU A 43 1.32 11.90 -6.08
C LEU A 43 1.25 10.37 -5.94
N VAL A 44 1.82 9.65 -6.90
CA VAL A 44 1.80 8.18 -6.90
C VAL A 44 2.69 7.62 -5.79
N LEU A 45 3.90 8.15 -5.61
CA LEU A 45 4.77 7.73 -4.50
C LEU A 45 4.21 8.14 -3.14
N GLY A 46 3.62 9.34 -3.05
CA GLY A 46 2.91 9.78 -1.84
C GLY A 46 1.77 8.83 -1.49
N PHE A 47 0.95 8.44 -2.48
CA PHE A 47 -0.12 7.48 -2.30
C PHE A 47 0.39 6.12 -1.82
N VAL A 48 1.41 5.55 -2.48
CA VAL A 48 2.03 4.28 -2.06
C VAL A 48 2.57 4.38 -0.63
N PHE A 49 3.24 5.49 -0.29
CA PHE A 49 3.78 5.72 1.04
C PHE A 49 2.68 5.83 2.10
N THR A 50 1.57 6.53 1.81
CA THR A 50 0.42 6.60 2.74
C THR A 50 -0.22 5.24 2.98
N ILE A 51 -0.32 4.39 1.96
CA ILE A 51 -0.79 3.01 2.12
C ILE A 51 0.18 2.23 2.98
N LEU A 52 1.49 2.30 2.70
CA LEU A 52 2.49 1.59 3.50
C LEU A 52 2.47 2.02 4.97
N ALA A 53 2.36 3.32 5.24
CA ALA A 53 2.22 3.85 6.59
C ALA A 53 0.95 3.31 7.27
N THR A 54 -0.17 3.27 6.55
CA THR A 54 -1.43 2.70 7.05
C THR A 54 -1.30 1.21 7.37
N CYS A 55 -0.65 0.44 6.50
CA CYS A 55 -0.38 -0.98 6.72
C CYS A 55 0.53 -1.21 7.94
N ALA A 56 1.56 -0.37 8.11
CA ALA A 56 2.43 -0.41 9.29
C ALA A 56 1.67 -0.11 10.59
N ILE A 57 0.76 0.87 10.57
CA ILE A 57 -0.11 1.19 11.71
C ILE A 57 -1.03 0.00 12.03
N LEU A 58 -1.66 -0.60 11.02
CA LEU A 58 -2.52 -1.78 11.21
C LEU A 58 -1.76 -2.98 11.78
N LEU A 59 -0.54 -3.22 11.28
CA LEU A 59 0.32 -4.27 11.82
C LEU A 59 0.70 -3.98 13.28
N GLY A 60 1.08 -2.74 13.59
CA GLY A 60 1.37 -2.30 14.95
C GLY A 60 0.16 -2.49 15.89
N ALA A 61 -1.04 -2.13 15.42
CA ALA A 61 -2.28 -2.34 16.17
C ALA A 61 -2.59 -3.83 16.38
N GLY A 62 -2.35 -4.68 15.38
CA GLY A 62 -2.48 -6.13 15.50
C GLY A 62 -1.50 -6.73 16.50
N LEU A 63 -0.23 -6.29 16.49
CA LEU A 63 0.77 -6.71 17.47
C LEU A 63 0.41 -6.25 18.88
N TYR A 64 -0.09 -5.02 19.02
CA TYR A 64 -0.56 -4.49 20.30
C TYR A 64 -1.77 -5.28 20.83
N ALA A 65 -2.71 -5.64 19.95
CA ALA A 65 -3.84 -6.49 20.30
C ALA A 65 -3.39 -7.88 20.77
N LEU A 66 -2.40 -8.47 20.11
CA LEU A 66 -1.83 -9.77 20.48
C LEU A 66 -1.24 -9.74 21.90
N VAL A 67 -0.40 -8.75 22.22
CA VAL A 67 0.20 -8.64 23.57
C VAL A 67 -0.81 -8.24 24.64
N SER A 68 -1.91 -7.58 24.25
CA SER A 68 -3.01 -7.21 25.14
C SER A 68 -3.99 -8.36 25.42
N GLY A 69 -3.75 -9.55 24.86
CA GLY A 69 -4.61 -10.73 25.05
C GLY A 69 -5.96 -10.65 24.32
N GLN A 70 -6.07 -9.81 23.28
CA GLN A 70 -7.29 -9.72 22.47
C GLN A 70 -7.59 -11.05 21.75
N PRO A 71 -8.87 -11.35 21.49
CA PRO A 71 -9.27 -12.58 20.80
C PRO A 71 -8.77 -12.62 19.35
N TYR A 72 -8.68 -13.84 18.81
CA TYR A 72 -8.13 -14.12 17.47
C TYR A 72 -8.64 -13.16 16.39
N GLY A 73 -9.95 -12.93 16.31
CA GLY A 73 -10.52 -12.08 15.27
C GLY A 73 -10.00 -10.64 15.25
N VAL A 74 -9.66 -10.07 16.42
CA VAL A 74 -9.21 -8.68 16.54
C VAL A 74 -7.74 -8.56 16.09
N TRP A 75 -6.84 -9.33 16.70
CA TRP A 75 -5.42 -9.22 16.38
C TRP A 75 -5.10 -9.77 14.99
N TYR A 76 -5.77 -10.84 14.57
CA TYR A 76 -5.59 -11.42 13.24
C TYR A 76 -6.13 -10.48 12.16
N GLY A 77 -7.34 -9.93 12.34
CA GLY A 77 -7.94 -9.04 11.34
C GLY A 77 -7.09 -7.79 11.05
N LEU A 78 -6.56 -7.16 12.10
CA LEU A 78 -5.68 -5.99 11.96
C LEU A 78 -4.27 -6.38 11.48
N GLY A 79 -3.66 -7.35 12.16
CA GLY A 79 -2.28 -7.75 11.91
C GLY A 79 -2.08 -8.37 10.53
N PHE A 80 -2.98 -9.24 10.10
CA PHE A 80 -2.90 -9.90 8.79
C PHE A 80 -3.07 -8.91 7.64
N ALA A 81 -4.05 -8.00 7.74
CA ALA A 81 -4.26 -6.96 6.73
C ALA A 81 -3.04 -6.02 6.61
N GLY A 82 -2.49 -5.60 7.75
CA GLY A 82 -1.27 -4.78 7.79
C GLY A 82 -0.05 -5.50 7.21
N LEU A 83 0.17 -6.76 7.60
CA LEU A 83 1.30 -7.57 7.12
C LEU A 83 1.22 -7.81 5.61
N LEU A 84 0.07 -8.28 5.11
CA LEU A 84 -0.13 -8.50 3.67
C LEU A 84 0.04 -7.20 2.89
N GLY A 85 -0.55 -6.11 3.37
CA GLY A 85 -0.42 -4.81 2.74
C GLY A 85 1.04 -4.36 2.65
N LEU A 86 1.82 -4.50 3.72
CA LEU A 86 3.25 -4.18 3.70
C LEU A 86 4.03 -5.04 2.70
N ILE A 87 3.75 -6.34 2.63
CA ILE A 87 4.43 -7.24 1.69
C ILE A 87 4.09 -6.87 0.24
N ILE A 88 2.81 -6.70 -0.05
CA ILE A 88 2.32 -6.44 -1.42
C ILE A 88 2.77 -5.06 -1.89
N PHE A 89 2.42 -4.00 -1.16
CA PHE A 89 2.76 -2.63 -1.56
C PHE A 89 4.26 -2.35 -1.40
N GLY A 90 4.91 -2.96 -0.41
CA GLY A 90 6.36 -2.85 -0.22
C GLY A 90 7.13 -3.50 -1.34
N GLY A 91 6.72 -4.69 -1.77
CA GLY A 91 7.28 -5.39 -2.93
C GLY A 91 7.01 -4.67 -4.26
N LEU A 92 5.85 -4.00 -4.40
CA LEU A 92 5.53 -3.19 -5.58
C LEU A 92 6.30 -1.87 -5.66
N THR A 93 6.65 -1.27 -4.52
CA THR A 93 7.36 0.02 -4.46
C THR A 93 8.62 0.09 -5.34
N PRO A 94 9.59 -0.85 -5.28
CA PRO A 94 10.77 -0.82 -6.13
C PRO A 94 10.43 -0.96 -7.62
N ILE A 95 9.38 -1.74 -7.96
CA ILE A 95 8.92 -1.90 -9.34
C ILE A 95 8.38 -0.56 -9.87
N ILE A 96 7.56 0.13 -9.08
CA ILE A 96 7.03 1.45 -9.43
C ILE A 96 8.16 2.45 -9.65
N LEU A 97 9.15 2.47 -8.77
CA LEU A 97 10.32 3.33 -8.89
C LEU A 97 11.13 3.03 -10.17
N SER A 98 11.30 1.76 -10.54
CA SER A 98 11.94 1.37 -11.81
C SER A 98 11.20 1.95 -13.02
N ARG A 99 9.87 1.84 -13.04
CA ARG A 99 9.06 2.35 -14.16
C ARG A 99 9.13 3.87 -14.30
N TYR A 100 9.20 4.59 -13.19
CA TYR A 100 9.45 6.03 -13.25
C TYR A 100 10.84 6.37 -13.80
N ARG A 101 11.87 5.63 -13.38
CA ARG A 101 13.24 5.81 -13.92
C ARG A 101 13.30 5.54 -15.43
N GLU A 102 12.67 4.48 -15.89
CA GLU A 102 12.57 4.16 -17.33
C GLU A 102 11.83 5.24 -18.12
N ALA A 103 10.76 5.82 -17.56
CA ALA A 103 10.04 6.91 -18.20
C ALA A 103 10.85 8.22 -18.23
N GLU A 104 11.65 8.47 -17.20
CA GLU A 104 12.55 9.64 -17.10
C GLU A 104 13.72 9.52 -18.09
N LEU A 105 14.32 8.33 -18.21
CA LEU A 105 15.37 8.03 -19.20
C LEU A 105 14.88 8.18 -20.66
N ARG A 106 13.64 7.75 -20.95
CA ARG A 106 13.06 7.94 -22.29
C ARG A 106 12.88 9.41 -22.66
N LYS A 107 12.64 10.29 -21.68
CA LYS A 107 12.55 11.74 -21.92
C LYS A 107 13.92 12.33 -22.20
N SER A 108 14.94 12.02 -21.40
CA SER A 108 16.30 12.54 -21.61
C SER A 108 16.87 12.10 -22.96
N LEU A 109 16.71 10.83 -23.34
CA LEU A 109 17.15 10.33 -24.64
C LEU A 109 16.46 11.03 -25.82
N ALA A 110 15.19 11.38 -25.67
CA ALA A 110 14.46 12.13 -26.70
C ALA A 110 14.94 13.58 -26.79
N GLU A 111 15.27 14.21 -25.67
CA GLU A 111 15.86 15.56 -25.62
C GLU A 111 17.25 15.57 -26.26
N ASP A 112 18.10 14.60 -25.96
CA ASP A 112 19.43 14.46 -26.57
C ASP A 112 19.36 14.26 -28.09
N LEU A 113 18.35 13.51 -28.57
CA LEU A 113 18.16 13.29 -30.01
C LEU A 113 17.68 14.55 -30.76
N MET A 114 17.07 15.49 -30.04
CA MET A 114 16.54 16.74 -30.58
C MET A 114 17.51 17.93 -30.40
N ALA A 115 18.58 17.76 -29.63
CA ALA A 115 19.62 18.77 -29.48
C ALA A 115 20.51 18.79 -30.76
N PRO A 116 20.65 19.96 -31.43
CA PRO A 116 21.38 20.10 -32.69
C PRO A 116 22.91 19.96 -32.56
#